data_AF-A0A497PGS3-F1
#
_entry.id   AF-A0A497PGS3-F1
#
_cell.length_a   1.000
_cell.length_b   1.000
_cell.length_c   1.000
_cell.angle_alpha   90.00
_cell.angle_beta   90.00
_cell.angle_gamma   90.00
#
_symmetry.space_group_name_H-M   'P 1'
#
loop_
_entity.id
_entity.type
_entity.pdbx_description
1 polymer ?
#
loop_
_entity_poly.entity_id
_entity_poly.type
_entity_poly.pdbx_seq_one_letter_code
_entity_poly.pdbx_strand_id
1 'polypeptide(L)'
;MKAIGRNLIIKKEKQGTSETKGGLLLTENQREDLRYNKAKVISVGSEVIGVKENDNIYYDKHAGHGVEINKEVLQVIKLQDVVIVL
;
A
#
# COMPACT_ATOMS: atom_id res chain seq x y z
N MET A 1 15.60 -2.27 -7.91
CA MET A 1 15.56 -2.66 -6.49
C MET A 1 14.87 -4.01 -6.38
N LYS A 2 15.14 -4.78 -5.33
CA LYS A 2 14.56 -6.12 -5.14
C LYS A 2 14.17 -6.30 -3.67
N ALA A 3 12.93 -6.69 -3.41
CA ALA A 3 12.51 -7.09 -2.08
C ALA A 3 13.10 -8.48 -1.71
N ILE A 4 13.34 -8.73 -0.43
CA ILE A 4 13.98 -9.97 0.06
C ILE A 4 13.02 -10.71 1.01
N GLY A 5 13.04 -12.04 0.98
CA GLY A 5 12.21 -12.88 1.84
C GLY A 5 10.72 -12.67 1.59
N ARG A 6 9.96 -12.42 2.65
CA ARG A 6 8.50 -12.21 2.60
C ARG A 6 8.09 -10.73 2.50
N ASN A 7 9.04 -9.87 2.14
CA ASN A 7 8.78 -8.42 2.01
C ASN A 7 8.26 -8.08 0.61
N LEU A 8 7.47 -7.01 0.53
CA LEU A 8 7.02 -6.37 -0.70
C LEU A 8 7.40 -4.89 -0.65
N ILE A 9 7.89 -4.35 -1.76
CA ILE A 9 8.01 -2.90 -1.95
C ILE A 9 6.76 -2.44 -2.69
N ILE A 10 6.05 -1.49 -2.11
CA ILE A 10 4.79 -1.00 -2.62
C ILE A 10 4.82 0.53 -2.74
N LYS A 11 3.98 1.04 -3.63
CA LYS A 11 3.70 2.46 -3.77
C LYS A 11 2.23 2.68 -3.43
N LYS A 12 1.97 3.32 -2.28
CA LYS A 12 0.61 3.68 -1.85
C LYS A 12 -0.05 4.53 -2.94
N GLU A 13 -1.25 4.14 -3.34
CA GLU A 13 -2.06 4.94 -4.24
C GLU A 13 -2.65 6.10 -3.42
N LYS A 14 -2.42 7.35 -3.85
CA LYS A 14 -3.03 8.51 -3.19
C LYS A 14 -4.53 8.46 -3.47
N GLN A 15 -5.35 8.16 -2.48
CA GLN A 15 -6.78 8.47 -2.52
C GLN A 15 -6.91 10.00 -2.43
N GLY A 16 -7.65 10.59 -3.35
CA GLY A 16 -7.93 12.02 -3.32
C GLY A 16 -8.80 12.41 -2.12
N THR A 17 -9.04 13.71 -1.96
CA THR A 17 -10.07 14.21 -1.06
C THR A 17 -11.44 13.70 -1.50
N SER A 18 -12.24 13.20 -0.58
CA SER A 18 -13.61 12.77 -0.87
C SER A 18 -14.62 13.68 -0.21
N GLU A 19 -15.64 14.08 -0.94
CA GLU A 19 -16.70 14.94 -0.42
C GLU A 19 -17.80 14.10 0.26
N THR A 20 -18.21 14.52 1.46
CA THR A 20 -19.40 13.96 2.12
C THR A 20 -20.68 14.46 1.45
N LYS A 21 -21.80 13.79 1.69
CA LYS A 21 -23.12 14.27 1.21
C LYS A 21 -23.47 15.68 1.70
N GLY A 22 -22.82 16.18 2.76
CA GLY A 22 -22.99 17.52 3.30
C GLY A 22 -21.95 18.55 2.82
N GLY A 23 -21.12 18.22 1.84
CA GLY A 23 -20.15 19.16 1.24
C GLY A 23 -18.82 19.30 1.98
N LEU A 24 -18.58 18.54 3.07
CA LEU A 24 -17.27 18.52 3.72
C LEU A 24 -16.28 17.67 2.92
N LEU A 25 -15.11 18.24 2.65
CA LEU A 25 -13.97 17.53 2.08
C LEU A 25 -13.26 16.73 3.17
N LEU A 26 -13.27 15.40 3.04
CA LEU A 26 -12.50 14.49 3.88
C LEU A 26 -11.14 14.24 3.25
N THR A 27 -10.10 14.46 4.03
CA THR A 27 -8.73 14.07 3.70
C THR A 27 -8.52 12.57 3.97
N GLU A 28 -7.54 11.93 3.33
CA GLU A 28 -7.22 10.49 3.53
C GLU A 28 -7.13 10.09 5.01
N ASN A 29 -6.53 10.96 5.83
CA ASN A 29 -6.32 10.70 7.26
C ASN A 29 -7.60 10.73 8.10
N GLN A 30 -8.71 11.26 7.55
CA GLN A 30 -10.00 11.34 8.24
C GLN A 30 -10.92 10.14 7.93
N ARG A 31 -10.53 9.26 7.00
CA ARG A 31 -11.24 7.99 6.74
C ARG A 31 -10.74 6.88 7.66
N GLU A 32 -11.00 7.05 8.95
CA GLU A 32 -10.62 6.06 9.96
C GLU A 32 -11.36 4.72 9.78
N ASP A 33 -12.57 4.77 9.18
CA ASP A 33 -13.45 3.64 8.89
C ASP A 33 -12.84 2.61 7.93
N LEU A 34 -11.94 3.04 7.04
CA LEU A 34 -11.24 2.16 6.13
C LEU A 34 -9.96 1.63 6.77
N ARG A 35 -9.93 0.31 7.00
CA ARG A 35 -8.75 -0.39 7.56
C ARG A 35 -7.66 -0.62 6.52
N TYR A 36 -8.03 -0.82 5.25
CA TYR A 36 -7.10 -1.24 4.21
C TYR A 36 -6.88 -0.15 3.16
N ASN A 37 -5.60 0.11 2.85
CA ASN A 37 -5.19 1.03 1.80
C ASN A 37 -4.92 0.28 0.50
N LYS A 38 -5.06 0.97 -0.63
CA LYS A 38 -4.70 0.44 -1.94
C LYS A 38 -3.26 0.85 -2.30
N ALA A 39 -2.52 -0.06 -2.91
CA ALA A 39 -1.17 0.20 -3.41
C ALA A 39 -0.85 -0.62 -4.65
N LYS A 40 0.13 -0.13 -5.41
CA LYS A 40 0.75 -0.88 -6.51
C LYS A 40 2.02 -1.56 -6.03
N VAL A 41 2.18 -2.85 -6.33
CA VAL A 41 3.39 -3.61 -6.02
C VAL A 41 4.50 -3.23 -6.99
N ILE A 42 5.64 -2.83 -6.45
CA ILE A 42 6.83 -2.44 -7.22
C ILE A 42 7.85 -3.58 -7.28
N SER A 43 8.00 -4.33 -6.18
CA SER A 43 8.87 -5.52 -6.15
C SER A 43 8.40 -6.52 -5.10
N VAL A 44 8.58 -7.81 -5.40
CA VAL A 44 8.23 -8.92 -4.51
C VAL A 44 9.46 -9.71 -4.07
N GLY A 45 9.46 -10.15 -2.82
CA GLY A 45 10.51 -11.02 -2.29
C GLY A 45 10.40 -12.45 -2.78
N SER A 46 11.48 -13.21 -2.64
CA SER A 46 11.57 -14.60 -3.14
C SER A 46 10.63 -15.58 -2.45
N GLU A 47 10.15 -15.25 -1.25
CA GLU A 47 9.21 -16.09 -0.47
C GLU A 47 7.78 -15.56 -0.54
N VAL A 48 7.52 -14.58 -1.42
CA VAL A 48 6.17 -14.06 -1.67
C VAL A 48 5.45 -14.98 -2.64
N ILE A 49 4.35 -15.57 -2.16
CA ILE A 49 3.49 -16.46 -2.96
C ILE A 49 2.13 -15.77 -3.12
N GLY A 50 1.60 -15.77 -4.35
CA GLY A 50 0.27 -15.24 -4.64
C GLY A 50 0.19 -13.74 -4.94
N VAL A 51 1.32 -13.01 -4.90
CA VAL A 51 1.41 -11.59 -5.30
C VAL A 51 2.56 -11.44 -6.29
N LYS A 52 2.36 -10.64 -7.35
CA LYS A 52 3.33 -10.36 -8.41
C LYS A 52 3.65 -8.88 -8.48
N GLU A 53 4.77 -8.56 -9.14
CA GLU A 53 5.10 -7.18 -9.46
C GLU A 53 4.01 -6.59 -10.38
N ASN A 54 3.67 -5.31 -10.15
CA ASN A 54 2.60 -4.55 -10.80
C ASN A 54 1.16 -4.88 -10.38
N ASP A 55 0.94 -5.87 -9.53
CA ASP A 55 -0.39 -6.12 -8.96
C ASP A 55 -0.89 -4.90 -8.20
N ASN A 56 -2.20 -4.69 -8.23
CA ASN A 56 -2.87 -3.77 -7.31
C ASN A 56 -3.33 -4.56 -6.10
N ILE A 57 -3.02 -4.09 -4.90
CA ILE A 57 -3.31 -4.80 -3.67
C ILE A 57 -4.03 -3.91 -2.66
N TYR A 58 -4.74 -4.55 -1.74
CA TYR A 58 -5.15 -3.94 -0.48
C TYR A 58 -4.30 -4.51 0.66
N TYR A 59 -3.85 -3.62 1.55
CA TYR A 59 -2.99 -3.95 2.67
C TYR A 59 -3.40 -3.17 3.93
N ASP A 60 -3.06 -3.68 5.11
CA ASP A 60 -3.38 -3.01 6.39
C ASP A 60 -2.68 -1.64 6.45
N LYS A 61 -3.44 -0.56 6.71
CA LYS A 61 -2.92 0.81 6.70
C LYS A 61 -1.84 1.07 7.74
N HIS A 62 -1.81 0.27 8.82
CA HIS A 62 -0.82 0.38 9.89
C HIS A 62 0.46 -0.42 9.62
N ALA A 63 0.47 -1.24 8.55
CA ALA A 63 1.59 -2.09 8.24
C ALA A 63 2.71 -1.36 7.48
N GLY A 64 3.93 -1.82 7.70
CA GLY A 64 5.10 -1.44 6.92
C GLY A 64 5.80 -0.16 7.35
N HIS A 65 6.91 0.13 6.66
CA HIS A 65 7.79 1.27 6.94
C HIS A 65 8.14 1.99 5.64
N GLY A 66 8.20 3.32 5.69
CA GLY A 66 8.64 4.14 4.57
C GLY A 66 10.13 3.99 4.29
N VAL A 67 10.50 3.98 3.01
CA VAL A 67 11.89 4.03 2.56
C VAL A 67 12.00 5.01 1.41
N GLU A 68 13.01 5.88 1.47
CA GLU A 68 13.31 6.81 0.38
C GLU A 68 14.43 6.23 -0.48
N ILE A 69 14.16 6.01 -1.78
CA ILE A 69 15.13 5.54 -2.76
C ILE A 69 15.05 6.47 -3.97
N ASN A 70 16.17 7.07 -4.38
CA ASN A 70 16.22 7.98 -5.52
C ASN A 70 15.21 9.14 -5.44
N LYS A 71 14.99 9.71 -4.24
CA LYS A 71 13.98 10.75 -3.96
C LYS A 71 12.53 10.30 -4.15
N GLU A 72 12.29 9.00 -4.28
CA GLU A 72 10.97 8.41 -4.28
C GLU A 72 10.68 7.76 -2.92
N VAL A 73 9.58 8.16 -2.29
CA VAL A 73 9.10 7.56 -1.05
C VAL A 73 8.27 6.33 -1.38
N LEU A 74 8.76 5.18 -0.97
CA LEU A 74 8.12 3.87 -1.10
C LEU A 74 7.81 3.31 0.28
N GLN A 75 7.06 2.22 0.35
CA GLN A 75 6.75 1.54 1.59
C GLN A 75 7.08 0.06 1.48
N VAL A 76 7.69 -0.49 2.53
CA VAL A 76 7.99 -1.92 2.63
C VAL A 76 7.00 -2.55 3.59
N ILE A 77 6.22 -3.55 3.13
CA ILE A 77 5.27 -4.33 3.92
C ILE A 77 5.63 -5.82 3.87
N LYS A 78 5.02 -6.64 4.72
CA LYS A 78 5.17 -8.11 4.67
C LYS A 78 3.97 -8.74 3.95
N LEU A 79 4.17 -9.94 3.42
CA LEU A 79 3.09 -10.70 2.75
C LEU A 79 1.83 -10.86 3.61
N GLN A 80 2.01 -11.09 4.92
CA GLN A 80 0.89 -11.26 5.86
C GLN A 80 -0.02 -10.03 5.99
N ASP A 81 0.47 -8.85 5.58
CA ASP A 81 -0.28 -7.59 5.67
C ASP A 81 -1.15 -7.35 4.43
N VAL A 82 -0.96 -8.15 3.36
CA VAL A 82 -1.74 -8.10 2.12
C VAL A 82 -3.01 -8.93 2.28
N VAL A 83 -4.16 -8.32 1.98
CA VAL A 83 -5.47 -8.97 2.15
C VAL A 83 -6.16 -9.30 0.82
N ILE A 84 -5.92 -8.52 -0.23
CA ILE A 84 -6.56 -8.70 -1.55
C ILE A 84 -5.54 -8.35 -2.64
N VAL A 85 -5.54 -9.14 -3.72
CA VAL A 85 -4.89 -8.84 -5.01
C VAL A 85 -5.99 -8.64 -6.06
N LEU A 86 -5.90 -7.58 -6.87
CA LEU A 86 -6.84 -7.24 -7.94
C LEU A 86 -6.30 -7.62 -9.32
#